data_AF-A0A1X1SR70-F1
#
_entry.id   AF-A0A1X1SR70-F1
#
_cell.length_a   1.000
_cell.length_b   1.000
_cell.length_c   1.000
_cell.angle_alpha   90.00
_cell.angle_beta   90.00
_cell.angle_gamma   90.00
#
_symmetry.space_group_name_H-M   'P 1'
#
loop_
_entity.id
_entity.type
_entity.pdbx_description
1 polymer ?
#
loop_
_entity_poly.entity_id
_entity_poly.type
_entity_poly.pdbx_seq_one_letter_code
_entity_poly.pdbx_strand_id
1 'polypeptide(L)'
;MTATALDNMELGACTQDPDRWTLVPGKGPDVEAKVLCRACPRRWLCARDAVESPGAEGLWAGVVIPEAGRARTFALRQLRSLAERNGYPIRRTARSA
;
A
#
# COMPACT_ATOMS: atom_id res chain seq x y z
N MET A 1 26.63 7.14 -6.00
CA MET A 1 25.36 7.38 -5.28
C MET A 1 24.21 6.75 -6.06
N THR A 2 24.11 5.41 -6.06
CA THR A 2 23.15 4.64 -6.89
C THR A 2 22.42 3.54 -6.12
N ALA A 3 22.88 3.16 -4.92
CA ALA A 3 22.29 2.09 -4.12
C ALA A 3 20.86 2.44 -3.65
N THR A 4 20.64 3.66 -3.17
CA THR A 4 19.35 4.06 -2.56
C THR A 4 18.17 4.04 -3.54
N ALA A 5 18.40 4.25 -4.83
CA ALA A 5 17.33 4.25 -5.84
C ALA A 5 16.84 2.84 -6.18
N LEU A 6 17.74 1.85 -6.14
CA LEU A 6 17.41 0.44 -6.39
C LEU A 6 16.75 -0.18 -5.15
N ASP A 7 17.26 0.10 -3.95
CA ASP A 7 16.66 -0.37 -2.69
C ASP A 7 15.22 0.17 -2.52
N ASN A 8 14.96 1.41 -2.92
CA ASN A 8 13.62 2.00 -2.92
C ASN A 8 12.65 1.31 -3.90
N MET A 9 13.17 0.71 -4.97
CA MET A 9 12.41 -0.03 -5.97
C MET A 9 12.09 -1.45 -5.50
N GLU A 10 12.90 -2.01 -4.61
CA GLU A 10 12.72 -3.37 -4.09
C GLU A 10 11.98 -3.42 -2.75
N LEU A 11 12.23 -2.48 -1.84
CA LEU A 11 11.68 -2.44 -0.46
C LEU A 11 10.65 -1.34 -0.23
N GLY A 12 10.65 -0.29 -1.06
CA GLY A 12 9.64 0.76 -1.07
C GLY A 12 10.01 1.94 -0.20
N ALA A 13 9.56 3.13 -0.59
CA ALA A 13 9.87 4.40 0.07
C ALA A 13 9.51 4.41 1.58
N CYS A 14 8.57 3.57 2.01
CA CYS A 14 8.17 3.47 3.42
C CYS A 14 9.21 2.82 4.34
N THR A 15 10.19 2.11 3.78
CA THR A 15 11.23 1.41 4.57
C THR A 15 12.41 2.29 4.93
N GLN A 16 12.59 3.43 4.25
CA GLN A 16 13.74 4.32 4.45
C GLN A 16 13.58 5.26 5.65
N ASP A 17 12.33 5.59 6.01
CA ASP A 17 12.00 6.51 7.10
C ASP A 17 10.70 6.05 7.76
N PRO A 18 10.71 4.95 8.55
CA PRO A 18 9.50 4.35 9.11
C PRO A 18 8.67 5.33 9.95
N ASP A 19 9.34 6.21 10.71
CA ASP A 19 8.72 7.17 11.61
C ASP A 19 7.78 8.14 10.88
N ARG A 20 8.09 8.47 9.62
CA ARG A 20 7.24 9.30 8.76
C ARG A 20 5.92 8.63 8.35
N TRP A 21 5.84 7.30 8.38
CA TRP A 21 4.67 6.54 7.95
C TRP A 21 3.81 6.09 9.11
N THR A 22 4.35 6.14 10.33
CA THR A 22 3.64 5.79 11.55
C THR A 22 2.44 6.71 11.73
N LEU A 23 1.24 6.15 11.63
CA LEU A 23 0.01 6.88 11.91
C LEU A 23 -0.05 7.17 13.42
N VAL A 24 0.05 8.45 13.79
CA VAL A 24 -0.19 8.85 15.17
C VAL A 24 -1.67 8.62 15.49
N PRO A 25 -2.02 7.96 16.60
CA PRO A 25 -3.42 7.76 17.00
C PRO A 25 -4.20 9.09 16.98
N GLY A 26 -5.33 9.14 16.28
CA GLY A 26 -6.15 10.35 16.14
C GLY A 26 -5.73 11.31 15.00
N LYS A 27 -4.59 11.09 14.35
CA LYS A 27 -4.14 11.84 13.17
C LYS A 27 -4.06 10.87 11.98
N GLY A 28 -4.93 11.06 10.99
CA GLY A 28 -4.84 10.30 9.73
C GLY A 28 -3.48 10.51 9.05
N PRO A 29 -3.10 9.70 8.05
CA PRO A 29 -1.80 9.83 7.41
C PRO A 29 -1.63 11.21 6.82
N ASP A 30 -0.46 11.79 7.07
CA ASP A 30 -0.11 13.09 6.55
C ASP A 30 -0.24 13.11 5.03
N VAL A 31 -0.77 14.23 4.51
CA VAL A 31 -0.99 14.42 3.06
C VAL A 31 0.31 14.18 2.30
N GLU A 32 1.42 14.63 2.88
CA GLU A 32 2.77 14.42 2.36
C GLU A 32 3.16 12.94 2.28
N ALA A 33 2.89 12.14 3.33
CA ALA A 33 3.13 10.70 3.30
C ALA A 33 2.33 10.02 2.18
N LYS A 34 1.07 10.43 1.95
CA LYS A 34 0.28 9.92 0.81
C LYS A 34 0.90 10.30 -0.54
N VAL A 35 1.42 11.52 -0.68
CA VAL A 35 2.08 11.98 -1.91
C VAL A 35 3.33 11.14 -2.18
N LEU A 36 4.19 10.94 -1.17
CA LEU A 36 5.38 10.09 -1.26
C LEU A 36 5.00 8.65 -1.59
N CYS A 37 3.93 8.11 -0.99
CA CYS A 37 3.46 6.75 -1.26
C CYS A 37 3.08 6.57 -2.73
N ARG A 38 2.45 7.60 -3.32
CA ARG A 38 1.99 7.59 -4.70
C ARG A 38 3.12 7.72 -5.71
N ALA A 39 4.25 8.30 -5.31
CA ALA A 39 5.46 8.41 -6.11
C ALA A 39 6.35 7.15 -6.03
N CYS A 40 6.07 6.23 -5.11
CA CYS A 40 6.84 5.00 -4.93
C CYS A 40 6.80 4.13 -6.21
N PRO A 41 7.95 3.70 -6.77
CA PRO A 41 7.98 2.85 -7.97
C PRO A 41 7.22 1.53 -7.81
N ARG A 42 7.15 1.02 -6.57
CA ARG A 42 6.48 -0.24 -6.23
C ARG A 42 4.98 -0.11 -6.03
N ARG A 43 4.40 1.07 -6.25
CA ARG A 43 3.03 1.39 -5.84
C ARG A 43 2.00 0.35 -6.28
N TRP A 44 2.10 -0.13 -7.52
CA TRP A 44 1.14 -1.08 -8.06
C TRP A 44 1.33 -2.50 -7.50
N LEU A 45 2.58 -2.91 -7.28
CA LEU A 45 2.92 -4.13 -6.56
C LEU A 45 2.39 -4.08 -5.12
N CYS A 46 2.65 -2.98 -4.41
CA CYS A 46 2.14 -2.73 -3.06
C CYS A 46 0.60 -2.79 -3.01
N ALA A 47 -0.09 -2.27 -4.04
CA ALA A 47 -1.55 -2.38 -4.12
C ALA A 47 -2.03 -3.83 -4.28
N ARG A 48 -1.30 -4.66 -5.03
CA ARG A 48 -1.60 -6.10 -5.14
C ARG A 48 -1.39 -6.80 -3.79
N ASP A 49 -0.23 -6.59 -3.18
CA ASP A 49 0.15 -7.24 -1.93
C ASP A 49 -0.85 -6.89 -0.80
N ALA A 50 -1.37 -5.65 -0.78
CA ALA A 50 -2.42 -5.23 0.13
C ALA A 50 -3.72 -6.03 -0.03
N VAL A 51 -4.11 -6.36 -1.26
CA VAL A 51 -5.35 -7.09 -1.55
C VAL A 51 -5.18 -8.58 -1.28
N GLU A 52 -3.97 -9.11 -1.47
CA GLU A 52 -3.65 -10.52 -1.23
C GLU A 52 -3.35 -10.82 0.24
N SER A 53 -2.98 -9.82 1.04
CA SER A 53 -2.72 -9.95 2.47
C SER A 53 -4.00 -9.81 3.32
N PRO A 54 -4.41 -10.84 4.09
CA PRO A 54 -5.60 -10.79 4.94
C PRO A 54 -5.55 -9.67 6.00
N GLY A 55 -4.35 -9.39 6.51
CA GLY A 55 -4.08 -8.43 7.58
C GLY A 55 -3.64 -7.04 7.09
N ALA A 56 -3.85 -6.70 5.82
CA ALA A 56 -3.45 -5.39 5.31
C ALA A 56 -4.20 -4.26 6.02
N GLU A 57 -3.46 -3.37 6.69
CA GLU A 57 -3.95 -2.21 7.42
C GLU A 57 -2.99 -1.03 7.28
N GLY A 58 -3.49 0.20 7.50
CA GLY A 58 -2.67 1.41 7.38
C GLY A 58 -2.54 1.90 5.94
N LEU A 59 -1.46 2.61 5.61
CA LEU A 59 -1.28 3.24 4.30
C LEU A 59 -0.63 2.28 3.29
N TRP A 60 -1.34 1.94 2.23
CA TRP A 60 -0.89 1.09 1.12
C TRP A 60 -1.12 1.79 -0.21
N ALA A 61 -0.09 1.89 -1.06
CA ALA A 61 -0.17 2.49 -2.40
C ALA A 61 -0.87 3.88 -2.48
N GLY A 62 -0.84 4.64 -1.38
CA GLY A 62 -1.50 5.95 -1.24
C GLY A 62 -2.97 5.90 -0.78
N VAL A 63 -3.44 4.74 -0.30
CA VAL A 63 -4.80 4.49 0.21
C VAL A 63 -4.71 3.98 1.65
N VAL A 64 -5.56 4.50 2.54
CA VAL A 64 -5.64 4.03 3.92
C VAL A 64 -6.61 2.86 3.99
N ILE A 65 -6.17 1.76 4.58
CA ILE A 65 -6.99 0.59 4.88
C ILE A 65 -7.29 0.60 6.37
N PRO A 66 -8.53 0.89 6.78
CA PRO A 66 -8.96 0.72 8.17
C PRO A 66 -8.98 -0.74 8.59
N GLU A 67 -8.89 -0.99 9.90
CA GLU A 67 -8.99 -2.33 10.51
C GLU A 67 -10.25 -3.09 10.04
N ALA A 68 -11.41 -2.42 9.99
CA ALA A 68 -12.68 -3.05 9.65
C ALA A 68 -13.69 -2.11 8.95
N GLY A 69 -14.85 -2.68 8.61
CA GLY A 69 -16.02 -1.94 8.14
C GLY A 69 -16.09 -1.68 6.63
N ARG A 70 -17.11 -0.90 6.21
CA ARG A 70 -17.36 -0.61 4.78
C ARG A 70 -16.22 0.15 4.11
N ALA A 71 -15.56 1.04 4.87
CA ALA A 71 -14.41 1.80 4.38
C ALA A 71 -13.23 0.89 4.01
N ARG A 72 -12.99 -0.19 4.77
CA ARG A 72 -12.01 -1.24 4.43
C ARG A 72 -12.34 -1.89 3.08
N THR A 73 -13.58 -2.33 2.89
CA THR A 73 -14.01 -2.94 1.62
C THR A 73 -13.83 -2.00 0.44
N PHE A 74 -14.15 -0.71 0.61
CA PHE A 74 -13.95 0.30 -0.43
C PHE A 74 -12.46 0.50 -0.74
N ALA A 75 -11.61 0.62 0.28
CA ALA A 75 -10.16 0.74 0.12
C ALA A 75 -9.56 -0.46 -0.63
N LEU A 76 -9.91 -1.68 -0.25
CA LEU A 76 -9.42 -2.90 -0.91
C LEU A 76 -9.90 -3.01 -2.37
N ARG A 77 -11.14 -2.60 -2.66
CA ARG A 77 -11.65 -2.53 -4.05
C ARG A 77 -10.90 -1.50 -4.88
N GLN A 78 -10.61 -0.32 -4.30
CA GLN A 78 -9.82 0.71 -4.96
C GLN A 78 -8.41 0.19 -5.29
N LEU A 79 -7.75 -0.48 -4.34
CA LEU A 79 -6.42 -1.06 -4.52
C LEU A 79 -6.40 -2.18 -5.55
N ARG A 80 -7.39 -3.06 -5.56
CA ARG A 80 -7.56 -4.08 -6.61
C ARG A 80 -7.60 -3.45 -8.00
N SER A 81 -8.49 -2.48 -8.17
CA SER A 81 -8.64 -1.76 -9.43
C SER A 81 -7.34 -1.03 -9.83
N LEU A 82 -6.60 -0.50 -8.85
CA LEU A 82 -5.33 0.18 -9.10
C LEU A 82 -4.27 -0.81 -9.60
N ALA A 83 -4.14 -1.97 -8.96
CA ALA A 83 -3.18 -2.99 -9.35
C ALA A 83 -3.50 -3.57 -10.75
N GLU A 84 -4.74 -3.99 -10.97
CA GLU A 84 -5.18 -4.67 -12.20
C GLU A 84 -5.01 -3.75 -13.43
N ARG A 85 -5.37 -2.47 -13.33
CA ARG A 85 -5.22 -1.50 -14.43
C ARG A 85 -3.76 -1.21 -14.81
N ASN A 86 -2.81 -1.50 -13.92
CA ASN A 86 -1.39 -1.24 -14.13
C ASN A 86 -0.59 -2.55 -14.34
N GLY A 87 -1.25 -3.66 -14.69
CA GLY A 87 -0.58 -4.91 -15.04
C GLY A 87 -0.18 -5.80 -13.86
N TYR A 88 -0.73 -5.55 -12.66
CA TYR A 88 -0.52 -6.38 -11.47
C TYR A 88 -1.81 -7.14 -11.16
N PRO A 89 -2.10 -8.26 -11.85
CA PRO A 89 -3.32 -9.02 -11.61
C PRO A 89 -3.32 -9.60 -10.20
N ILE A 90 -4.44 -9.46 -9.50
CA ILE A 90 -4.64 -10.06 -8.18
C ILE A 90 -4.92 -11.55 -8.37
N ARG A 91 -4.10 -12.41 -7.78
CA ARG A 91 -4.39 -13.84 -7.73
C ARG A 91 -5.60 -14.03 -6.82
N ARG A 92 -6.65 -14.68 -7.33
CA ARG A 92 -7.68 -15.24 -6.47
C ARG A 92 -7.00 -16.33 -5.66
N THR A 93 -6.51 -16.00 -4.48
CA THR A 93 -6.10 -17.02 -3.51
C THR A 93 -7.32 -17.89 -3.30
N ALA A 94 -7.25 -19.12 -3.82
CA ALA A 94 -8.22 -20.14 -3.48
C ALA A 94 -8.21 -20.20 -1.96
N ARG A 95 -9.38 -19.94 -1.37
CA ARG A 95 -9.61 -20.08 0.06
C ARG A 95 -9.16 -21.49 0.41
N SER A 96 -8.01 -21.63 1.10
CA SER A 96 -7.65 -22.90 1.72
C SER A 96 -8.82 -23.25 2.63
N ALA A 97 -9.45 -24.38 2.31
CA ALA A 97 -10.64 -24.92 2.94
C ALA A 97 -10.42 -25.18 4.43
#